data_AF-A0A7Y2Q8A7-F1
#
_entry.id   AF-A0A7Y2Q8A7-F1
#
_cell.length_a   1.000
_cell.length_b   1.000
_cell.length_c   1.000
_cell.angle_alpha   90.00
_cell.angle_beta   90.00
_cell.angle_gamma   90.00
#
_symmetry.space_group_name_H-M   'P 1'
#
loop_
_entity.id
_entity.type
_entity.pdbx_description
1 polymer ?
#
loop_
_entity_poly.entity_id
_entity_poly.type
_entity_poly.pdbx_seq_one_letter_code
_entity_poly.pdbx_strand_id
1 'polypeptide(L)'
;MSNSAQKRALENYRSRLAERGIARFEIQALDADRDLLRSLARKLTEEGPEAGQLRRTIQQAVAGEPSKVGGILAALRRSPLVGADLDLSRPREEGRKVDL
;
A
#
# COMPACT_ATOMS: atom_id res chain seq x y z
N MET A 1 -34.64 -20.65 14.40
CA MET A 1 -34.20 -20.94 15.79
C MET A 1 -32.97 -21.83 15.72
N SER A 2 -31.75 -21.30 15.91
CA SER A 2 -30.55 -22.15 15.94
C SER A 2 -30.51 -22.92 17.27
N ASN A 3 -30.36 -24.24 17.21
CA ASN A 3 -30.25 -25.11 18.39
C ASN A 3 -29.02 -24.69 19.25
N SER A 4 -29.09 -24.83 20.57
CA SER A 4 -28.00 -24.47 21.51
C SER A 4 -26.67 -25.16 21.15
N ALA A 5 -26.74 -26.39 20.63
CA ALA A 5 -25.59 -27.12 20.10
C ALA A 5 -24.95 -26.42 18.89
N GLN A 6 -25.74 -25.84 17.98
CA GLN A 6 -25.23 -25.13 16.80
C GLN A 6 -24.53 -23.83 17.19
N LYS A 7 -25.07 -23.10 18.18
CA LYS A 7 -24.44 -21.88 18.70
C LYS A 7 -23.07 -22.20 19.30
N ARG A 8 -22.99 -23.22 20.16
CA ARG A 8 -21.73 -23.64 20.78
C ARG A 8 -20.71 -24.16 19.76
N ALA A 9 -21.15 -24.89 18.73
CA ALA A 9 -20.28 -25.32 17.64
C ALA A 9 -19.70 -24.13 16.85
N LEU A 10 -20.52 -23.10 16.60
CA LEU A 10 -20.09 -21.89 15.92
C LEU A 10 -19.11 -21.06 16.76
N GLU A 11 -19.36 -20.92 18.06
CA GLU A 11 -18.45 -20.26 19.00
C GLU A 11 -17.09 -20.96 19.03
N ASN A 12 -17.06 -22.29 19.22
CA ASN A 12 -15.81 -23.05 19.23
C ASN A 12 -15.06 -22.97 17.90
N TYR A 13 -15.78 -22.91 16.76
CA TYR A 13 -15.15 -22.68 15.46
C TYR A 13 -14.51 -21.28 15.38
N ARG A 14 -15.20 -20.25 15.86
CA ARG A 14 -14.68 -18.88 15.88
C ARG A 14 -13.47 -18.73 16.79
N SER A 15 -13.48 -19.34 17.98
CA SER A 15 -12.34 -19.32 18.89
C SER A 15 -11.08 -19.90 18.23
N ARG A 16 -11.22 -21.05 17.56
CA ARG A 16 -10.11 -21.69 16.82
C ARG A 16 -9.59 -20.83 15.65
N LEU A 17 -10.44 -20.06 14.99
CA LEU A 17 -9.99 -19.12 13.97
C LEU A 17 -9.24 -17.93 14.58
N ALA A 18 -9.73 -17.40 15.70
CA ALA A 18 -9.09 -16.30 16.40
C ALA A 18 -7.71 -16.68 16.95
N GLU A 19 -7.55 -17.90 17.48
CA GLU A 19 -6.25 -18.47 17.90
C GLU A 19 -5.23 -18.53 16.76
N ARG A 20 -5.70 -18.60 15.50
CA ARG A 20 -4.88 -18.55 14.28
C ARG A 20 -4.70 -17.13 13.73
N GLY A 21 -5.12 -16.10 14.47
CA GLY A 21 -5.07 -14.70 14.03
C GLY A 21 -6.10 -14.32 12.95
N ILE A 22 -7.09 -15.18 12.67
CA ILE A 22 -8.12 -14.92 11.66
C ILE A 22 -9.33 -14.26 12.33
N ALA A 23 -9.60 -13.02 11.94
CA ALA A 23 -10.75 -12.26 12.41
C ALA A 23 -11.82 -12.13 11.31
N ARG A 24 -13.08 -12.04 11.75
CA ARG A 24 -14.21 -11.69 10.85
C ARG A 24 -14.50 -10.21 10.98
N PHE A 25 -14.64 -9.54 9.84
CA PHE A 25 -15.06 -8.16 9.73
C PHE A 25 -16.01 -7.99 8.54
N GLU A 26 -16.81 -6.93 8.58
CA GLU A 26 -17.75 -6.58 7.52
C GLU A 26 -17.09 -5.58 6.57
N ILE A 27 -17.37 -5.73 5.27
CA ILE A 27 -16.78 -4.92 4.20
C ILE A 27 -17.92 -4.43 3.31
N GLN A 28 -17.90 -3.15 2.93
CA GLN A 28 -18.73 -2.62 1.86
C GLN A 28 -17.97 -2.72 0.53
N ALA A 29 -18.53 -3.41 -0.45
CA ALA A 29 -17.94 -3.61 -1.78
C ALA A 29 -19.04 -3.81 -2.83
N LEU A 30 -18.69 -3.72 -4.11
CA LEU A 30 -19.60 -4.08 -5.20
C LEU A 30 -19.87 -5.59 -5.16
N ASP A 31 -21.11 -5.99 -5.49
CA ASP A 31 -21.49 -7.41 -5.49
C ASP A 31 -20.66 -8.22 -6.50
N ALA A 32 -20.29 -7.61 -7.62
CA ALA A 32 -19.41 -8.20 -8.64
C ALA A 32 -18.03 -8.63 -8.08
N ASP A 33 -17.54 -7.94 -7.04
CA ASP A 33 -16.22 -8.21 -6.46
C ASP A 33 -16.26 -9.25 -5.32
N ARG A 34 -17.46 -9.74 -4.96
CA ARG A 34 -17.65 -10.62 -3.80
C ARG A 34 -16.75 -11.87 -3.83
N ASP A 35 -16.73 -12.56 -4.96
CA ASP A 35 -15.96 -13.82 -5.08
C ASP A 35 -14.46 -13.57 -5.20
N LEU A 36 -14.06 -12.44 -5.80
CA LEU A 36 -12.68 -11.97 -5.83
C LEU A 36 -12.18 -11.69 -4.40
N LEU A 37 -12.91 -10.89 -3.63
CA LEU A 37 -12.54 -10.55 -2.25
C LEU A 37 -12.50 -11.79 -1.34
N ARG A 38 -13.41 -12.74 -1.52
CA ARG A 38 -13.40 -14.02 -0.78
C ARG A 38 -12.16 -14.85 -1.11
N SER A 39 -11.83 -14.98 -2.39
CA SER A 39 -10.66 -15.73 -2.85
C SER A 39 -9.36 -15.08 -2.39
N LEU A 40 -9.31 -13.75 -2.43
CA LEU A 40 -8.21 -12.95 -1.93
C LEU A 40 -7.98 -13.17 -0.44
N ALA A 41 -9.02 -13.03 0.38
CA ALA A 41 -8.93 -13.25 1.82
C ALA A 41 -8.44 -14.66 2.15
N ARG A 42 -8.95 -15.69 1.45
CA ARG A 42 -8.50 -17.07 1.61
C ARG A 42 -7.01 -17.22 1.31
N LYS A 43 -6.53 -16.69 0.18
CA LYS A 43 -5.11 -16.78 -0.19
C LYS A 43 -4.20 -16.07 0.83
N LEU A 44 -4.67 -14.97 1.41
CA LEU A 44 -3.95 -14.25 2.46
C LEU A 44 -3.89 -14.99 3.81
N THR A 45 -4.81 -15.93 4.07
CA THR A 45 -4.82 -16.77 5.29
C THR A 45 -3.97 -18.04 5.18
N GLU A 46 -3.51 -18.42 3.99
CA GLU A 46 -2.70 -19.64 3.80
C GLU A 46 -1.27 -19.49 4.33
N GLU A 47 -0.81 -18.27 4.60
CA GLU A 47 0.55 -17.90 4.97
C GLU A 47 1.62 -18.39 3.95
N GLY A 48 2.79 -17.73 3.91
CA GLY A 48 3.86 -18.08 2.98
C GLY A 48 4.23 -17.00 1.94
N PRO A 49 5.21 -17.28 1.07
CA PRO A 49 5.84 -16.27 0.21
C PRO A 49 4.87 -15.66 -0.80
N GLU A 50 3.95 -16.45 -1.35
CA GLU A 50 2.91 -15.98 -2.27
C GLU A 50 1.95 -15.00 -1.58
N ALA A 51 1.51 -15.30 -0.35
CA ALA A 51 0.65 -14.43 0.43
C ALA A 51 1.35 -13.10 0.78
N GLY A 52 2.66 -13.16 1.07
CA GLY A 52 3.49 -11.98 1.29
C GLY A 52 3.62 -11.10 0.03
N GLN A 53 3.86 -11.72 -1.13
CA GLN A 53 3.92 -10.99 -2.40
C GLN A 53 2.58 -10.32 -2.74
N LEU A 54 1.49 -11.06 -2.60
CA LEU A 54 0.14 -10.57 -2.83
C LEU A 54 -0.20 -9.36 -1.95
N ARG A 55 0.14 -9.40 -0.65
CA ARG A 55 0.00 -8.24 0.25
C ARG A 55 0.72 -7.01 -0.27
N ARG A 56 1.98 -7.16 -0.71
CA ARG A 56 2.77 -6.03 -1.25
C ARG A 56 2.13 -5.44 -2.50
N THR A 57 1.70 -6.29 -3.43
CA THR A 57 1.05 -5.85 -4.67
C THR A 57 -0.24 -5.08 -4.39
N ILE A 58 -1.07 -5.56 -3.46
CA ILE A 58 -2.31 -4.86 -3.07
C ILE A 58 -2.00 -3.54 -2.38
N GLN A 59 -1.04 -3.52 -1.46
CA GLN A 59 -0.61 -2.28 -0.80
C GLN A 59 -0.15 -1.23 -1.82
N GLN A 60 0.60 -1.63 -2.83
CA GLN A 60 1.02 -0.74 -3.92
C GLN A 60 -0.16 -0.24 -4.77
N ALA A 61 -1.09 -1.13 -5.11
CA ALA A 61 -2.25 -0.77 -5.91
C ALA A 61 -3.20 0.20 -5.16
N VAL A 62 -3.38 0.00 -3.85
CA VAL A 62 -4.27 0.81 -3.01
C VAL A 62 -3.63 2.13 -2.57
N ALA A 63 -2.31 2.16 -2.34
CA ALA A 63 -1.61 3.38 -1.95
C ALA A 63 -1.63 4.48 -3.03
N GLY A 64 -2.07 4.17 -4.25
CA GLY A 64 -1.88 5.00 -5.43
C GLY A 64 -0.42 4.98 -5.87
N GLU A 65 -0.13 5.31 -7.13
CA GLU A 65 1.27 5.35 -7.60
C GLU A 65 2.11 6.20 -6.63
N PRO A 66 3.19 5.65 -6.03
CA PRO A 66 4.18 6.53 -5.42
C PRO A 66 4.66 7.46 -6.54
N SER A 67 4.52 8.78 -6.35
CA SER A 67 4.99 9.80 -7.29
C SER A 67 6.28 9.33 -7.92
N LYS A 68 6.28 9.06 -9.23
CA LYS A 68 7.39 8.39 -9.95
C LYS A 68 8.72 8.95 -9.48
N VAL A 69 9.41 8.20 -8.61
CA VAL A 69 10.73 8.60 -8.13
C VAL A 69 11.63 8.53 -9.34
N GLY A 70 12.01 9.70 -9.84
CA GLY A 70 12.72 9.79 -11.11
C GLY A 70 12.18 10.82 -12.10
N GLY A 71 11.06 11.52 -11.82
CA GLY A 71 10.62 12.64 -12.68
C GLY A 71 11.71 13.70 -12.87
N ILE A 72 12.33 14.13 -11.77
CA ILE A 72 13.45 15.09 -11.79
C ILE A 72 14.68 14.47 -12.46
N LEU A 73 15.07 13.24 -12.11
CA LEU A 73 16.24 12.58 -12.72
C LEU A 73 16.06 12.35 -14.23
N ALA A 74 14.86 11.96 -14.67
CA ALA A 74 14.52 11.79 -16.08
C ALA A 74 14.42 13.12 -16.82
N ALA A 75 13.99 14.20 -16.16
CA ALA A 75 14.04 15.54 -16.71
C ALA A 75 15.49 16.01 -16.88
N LEU A 76 16.34 15.84 -15.86
CA LEU A 76 17.75 16.19 -15.90
C LEU A 76 18.52 15.39 -16.96
N ARG A 77 18.27 14.09 -17.11
CA ARG A 77 18.87 13.24 -18.16
C ARG A 77 18.44 13.61 -19.58
N ARG A 78 17.30 14.29 -19.74
CA ARG A 78 16.83 14.82 -21.03
C ARG A 78 17.23 16.27 -21.25
N SER A 79 17.92 16.89 -20.28
CA SER A 79 18.43 18.25 -20.43
C SER A 79 19.52 18.27 -21.49
N PRO A 80 19.51 19.23 -22.42
CA PRO A 80 20.62 19.44 -23.34
C PRO A 80 21.93 19.84 -22.62
N LEU A 81 21.86 20.14 -21.32
CA LEU A 81 23.00 20.45 -20.46
C LEU A 81 23.55 19.22 -19.70
N VAL A 82 23.16 18.00 -20.10
CA VAL A 82 23.79 16.77 -19.58
C VAL A 82 25.30 16.84 -19.80
N GLY A 83 26.07 16.71 -18.72
CA GLY A 83 27.54 16.77 -18.76
C GLY A 83 28.13 18.19 -18.78
N ALA A 84 27.30 19.24 -18.68
CA ALA A 84 27.80 20.59 -18.46
C ALA A 84 28.36 20.74 -17.04
N ASP A 85 29.55 21.35 -16.92
CA ASP A 85 30.08 21.74 -15.62
C ASP A 85 29.19 22.82 -14.99
N LEU A 86 28.98 22.70 -13.69
CA LEU A 86 28.26 23.69 -12.89
C LEU A 86 29.27 24.51 -12.12
N ASP A 87 29.30 25.82 -12.37
CA ASP A 87 29.95 26.75 -11.46
C ASP A 87 29.07 26.91 -10.21
N LEU A 88 29.48 26.23 -9.13
CA LEU A 88 28.80 26.28 -7.83
C LEU A 88 29.30 27.45 -6.96
N SER A 89 30.16 28.33 -7.50
CA SER A 89 30.57 29.52 -6.79
C SER A 89 29.35 30.41 -6.56
N ARG A 90 29.01 30.58 -5.27
CA ARG A 90 27.96 31.51 -4.86
C ARG A 90 28.61 32.86 -4.59
N PRO A 91 28.35 33.91 -5.38
CA PRO A 91 28.82 35.25 -5.04
C PRO A 91 28.16 35.71 -3.74
N ARG A 92 28.98 36.24 -2.82
CA ARG A 92 28.48 36.94 -1.64
C ARG A 92 28.27 38.39 -2.01
N GLU A 93 27.03 38.74 -2.34
CA GLU A 93 26.62 40.12 -2.55
C GLU A 93 26.05 40.69 -1.25
N GLU A 94 26.20 41.99 -1.02
CA GLU A 94 25.66 42.68 0.17
C GLU A 94 24.12 42.71 0.20
N GLY A 95 23.47 42.20 -0.85
CA GLY A 95 22.03 42.23 -1.03
C GLY A 95 21.53 43.58 -1.58
N ARG A 96 20.25 43.63 -1.94
CA ARG A 96 19.61 44.87 -2.38
C ARG A 96 19.22 45.67 -1.13
N LYS A 97 19.48 46.98 -1.10
CA LYS A 97 18.87 47.86 -0.11
C LYS A 97 17.36 47.83 -0.31
N VAL A 98 16.66 47.24 0.66
CA VAL A 98 15.20 47.22 0.72
C VAL A 98 14.81 48.06 1.92
N ASP A 99 13.91 49.03 1.73
CA ASP A 99 13.28 49.75 2.83
C ASP A 99 12.09 48.89 3.28
N LEU A 100 12.14 48.38 4.52
CA LEU A 100 11.14 47.45 5.08
C LEU A 100 10.08 48.21 5.87
#